data_AF-A0A365TVC3-F1
#
_entry.id   AF-A0A365TVC3-F1
#
_cell.length_a   1.000
_cell.length_b   1.000
_cell.length_c   1.000
_cell.angle_alpha   90.00
_cell.angle_beta   90.00
_cell.angle_gamma   90.00
#
_symmetry.space_group_name_H-M   'P 1'
#
loop_
_entity.id
_entity.type
_entity.pdbx_description
1 polymer ?
#
loop_
_entity_poly.entity_id
_entity_poly.type
_entity_poly.pdbx_seq_one_letter_code
_entity_poly.pdbx_strand_id
1 'polypeptide(L)'
;MPTGGYTSETFAHEAVEVLGVIAAMTPWNSPLLLLSFKLAPALAAGNTFVVKPSEFTSTSTLRFAELVAEAGFPPGVSNVVTGYGAEAGAALVHHPDVAKVTFTGGVDTGKRAYQDAAKQMKPCTLELGGKSPNIVFGDADLDNAVKGAVAGRRTCATFTVVVTPSIRTTSWLQSN
;
A
#
# COMPACT_ATOMS: atom_id res chain seq x y z
N MET A 1 -39.17 -1.77 -6.27
CA MET A 1 -40.30 -1.72 -5.33
C MET A 1 -40.05 -2.75 -4.25
N PRO A 2 -39.90 -2.32 -2.98
CA PRO A 2 -40.97 -2.42 -2.01
C PRO A 2 -41.75 -1.11 -1.98
N THR A 3 -43.05 -1.20 -2.22
CA THR A 3 -44.03 -0.12 -2.02
C THR A 3 -44.62 -0.28 -0.63
N GLY A 4 -44.29 0.62 0.31
CA GLY A 4 -45.03 0.74 1.56
C GLY A 4 -44.18 1.13 2.77
N GLY A 5 -44.35 2.38 3.23
CA GLY A 5 -44.23 2.75 4.64
C GLY A 5 -42.83 3.06 5.18
N TYR A 6 -42.25 4.21 4.81
CA TYR A 6 -41.33 4.88 5.73
C TYR A 6 -42.18 5.67 6.74
N THR A 7 -42.44 5.08 7.91
CA THR A 7 -43.00 5.80 9.05
C THR A 7 -41.95 6.78 9.59
N SER A 8 -42.40 7.91 10.13
CA SER A 8 -41.58 9.04 10.59
C SER A 8 -40.70 8.77 11.83
N GLU A 9 -40.44 7.50 12.16
CA GLU A 9 -39.61 7.09 13.31
C GLU A 9 -38.72 5.87 12.96
N THR A 10 -37.99 5.94 11.86
CA THR A 10 -36.94 4.95 11.57
C THR A 10 -35.60 5.50 12.05
N PHE A 11 -35.02 4.90 13.09
CA PHE A 11 -33.65 5.18 13.52
C PHE A 11 -32.70 4.18 12.83
N ALA A 12 -31.74 4.69 12.05
CA ALA A 12 -30.64 3.91 11.51
C ALA A 12 -29.42 4.03 12.43
N HIS A 13 -28.81 2.90 12.79
CA HIS A 13 -27.56 2.85 13.53
C HIS A 13 -26.49 2.17 12.67
N GLU A 14 -25.33 2.80 12.55
CA GLU A 14 -24.18 2.27 11.82
C GLU A 14 -22.99 2.20 12.78
N ALA A 15 -22.36 1.02 12.84
CA ALA A 15 -21.15 0.79 13.61
C ALA A 15 -20.07 0.22 12.68
N VAL A 16 -18.83 0.67 12.87
CA VAL A 16 -17.67 0.13 12.14
C VAL A 16 -17.09 -1.02 12.95
N GLU A 17 -17.09 -2.21 12.37
CA GLU A 17 -16.56 -3.42 13.00
C GLU A 17 -15.17 -3.78 12.45
N VAL A 18 -14.45 -4.58 13.23
CA VAL A 18 -13.16 -5.14 12.85
C VAL A 18 -13.33 -6.12 11.68
N LEU A 19 -12.36 -6.17 10.77
CA LEU A 19 -12.39 -7.11 9.64
C LEU A 19 -11.93 -8.52 10.04
N GLY A 20 -10.91 -8.60 10.89
CA GLY A 20 -10.31 -9.87 11.31
C GLY A 20 -8.84 -9.97 10.90
N VAL A 21 -8.45 -11.08 10.27
CA VAL A 21 -7.06 -11.34 9.86
C VAL A 21 -6.74 -10.68 8.53
N ILE A 22 -5.66 -9.89 8.49
CA ILE A 22 -5.19 -9.19 7.30
C ILE A 22 -3.88 -9.82 6.80
N ALA A 23 -3.87 -10.24 5.54
CA ALA A 23 -2.65 -10.65 4.85
C ALA A 23 -1.94 -9.41 4.29
N ALA A 24 -0.69 -9.16 4.73
CA ALA A 24 0.09 -8.00 4.34
C ALA A 24 1.34 -8.38 3.56
N MET A 25 1.38 -8.06 2.27
CA MET A 25 2.55 -8.26 1.42
C MET A 25 3.29 -6.94 1.22
N THR A 26 4.59 -6.93 1.57
CA THR A 26 5.42 -5.72 1.51
C THR A 26 6.57 -5.87 0.50
N PRO A 27 6.96 -4.78 -0.19
CA PRO A 27 8.01 -4.78 -1.19
C PRO A 27 9.39 -4.59 -0.55
N TRP A 28 10.42 -4.65 -1.40
CA TRP A 28 11.82 -4.54 -0.99
C TRP A 28 12.34 -3.11 -0.82
N ASN A 29 11.70 -2.11 -1.44
CA ASN A 29 12.26 -0.76 -1.54
C ASN A 29 12.11 0.08 -0.27
N SER A 30 11.12 -0.21 0.57
CA SER A 30 10.87 0.50 1.83
C SER A 30 10.14 -0.42 2.83
N PRO A 31 10.75 -1.55 3.22
CA PRO A 31 10.07 -2.66 3.86
C PRO A 31 9.40 -2.27 5.18
N LEU A 32 10.10 -1.55 6.07
CA LEU A 32 9.56 -1.16 7.37
C LEU A 32 8.56 0.01 7.30
N LEU A 33 8.83 1.00 6.44
CA LEU A 33 7.94 2.16 6.29
C LEU A 33 6.59 1.74 5.68
N LEU A 34 6.61 0.93 4.62
CA LEU A 34 5.37 0.47 3.99
C LEU A 34 4.65 -0.57 4.85
N LEU A 35 5.38 -1.31 5.69
CA LEU A 35 4.78 -2.15 6.71
C LEU A 35 4.07 -1.32 7.78
N SER A 36 4.68 -0.24 8.28
CA SER A 36 4.07 0.58 9.33
C SER A 36 2.78 1.26 8.86
N PHE A 37 2.73 1.72 7.60
CA PHE A 37 1.51 2.25 6.99
C PHE A 37 0.36 1.23 6.92
N LYS A 38 0.68 -0.06 6.88
CA LYS A 38 -0.32 -1.14 6.91
C LYS A 38 -0.72 -1.48 8.34
N LEU A 39 0.27 -1.73 9.20
CA LEU A 39 0.06 -2.25 10.56
C LEU A 39 -0.57 -1.21 11.48
N ALA A 40 -0.06 0.02 11.49
CA ALA A 40 -0.51 1.04 12.44
C ALA A 40 -2.03 1.28 12.40
N PRO A 41 -2.67 1.58 11.25
CA PRO A 41 -4.10 1.82 11.23
C PRO A 41 -4.92 0.56 11.52
N ALA A 42 -4.50 -0.63 11.07
CA ALA A 42 -5.33 -1.81 11.25
C ALA A 42 -5.18 -2.45 12.64
N LEU A 43 -4.01 -2.36 13.28
CA LEU A 43 -3.84 -2.72 14.70
C LEU A 43 -4.67 -1.78 15.59
N ALA A 44 -4.68 -0.47 15.29
CA ALA A 44 -5.53 0.48 16.01
C ALA A 44 -7.03 0.18 15.86
N ALA A 45 -7.44 -0.35 14.70
CA ALA A 45 -8.79 -0.84 14.46
C ALA A 45 -9.07 -2.24 15.03
N GLY A 46 -8.12 -2.87 15.73
CA GLY A 46 -8.28 -4.17 16.37
C GLY A 46 -8.06 -5.40 15.48
N ASN A 47 -7.52 -5.22 14.28
CA ASN A 47 -7.23 -6.33 13.36
C ASN A 47 -5.91 -7.04 13.71
N THR A 48 -5.74 -8.25 13.21
CA THR A 48 -4.48 -9.01 13.31
C THR A 48 -3.84 -9.19 11.95
N PHE A 49 -2.55 -9.55 11.92
CA PHE A 49 -1.76 -9.59 10.70
C PHE A 49 -1.02 -10.91 10.50
N VAL A 50 -0.96 -11.29 9.22
CA VAL A 50 0.04 -12.21 8.69
C VAL A 50 0.83 -11.47 7.60
N VAL A 51 2.06 -11.13 7.93
CA VAL A 51 2.96 -10.33 7.10
C VAL A 51 3.86 -11.25 6.30
N LYS A 52 3.90 -11.05 4.98
CA LYS A 52 4.83 -11.68 4.08
C LYS A 52 5.72 -10.63 3.42
N PRO A 53 6.96 -10.43 3.89
CA PRO A 53 7.88 -9.49 3.28
C PRO A 53 8.44 -10.03 1.98
N SER A 54 9.00 -9.14 1.15
CA SER A 54 9.80 -9.55 0.01
C SER A 54 11.00 -10.39 0.46
N GLU A 55 11.28 -11.43 -0.31
CA GLU A 55 12.43 -12.32 -0.22
C GLU A 55 13.77 -11.58 -0.23
N PHE A 56 13.84 -10.40 -0.87
CA PHE A 56 15.07 -9.61 -0.96
C PHE A 56 15.39 -8.84 0.32
N THR A 57 14.39 -8.54 1.16
CA THR A 57 14.56 -7.68 2.35
C THR A 57 13.73 -8.17 3.54
N SER A 58 13.72 -9.48 3.77
CA SER A 58 12.94 -10.11 4.84
C SER A 58 13.51 -9.84 6.24
N THR A 59 14.84 -9.72 6.36
CA THR A 59 15.55 -9.61 7.64
C THR A 59 15.08 -8.43 8.50
N SER A 60 14.85 -7.25 7.90
CA SER A 60 14.34 -6.08 8.65
C SER A 60 12.96 -6.34 9.25
N THR A 61 12.09 -7.04 8.51
CA THR A 61 10.74 -7.37 8.98
C THR A 61 10.78 -8.43 10.09
N LEU A 62 11.69 -9.40 10.00
CA LEU A 62 11.91 -10.38 11.06
C LEU A 62 12.41 -9.72 12.35
N ARG A 63 13.39 -8.83 12.27
CA ARG A 63 13.85 -8.06 13.43
C ARG A 63 12.74 -7.19 14.02
N PHE A 64 11.89 -6.60 13.18
CA PHE A 64 10.73 -5.87 13.63
C PHE A 64 9.73 -6.76 14.38
N ALA A 65 9.53 -8.02 13.95
CA ALA A 65 8.66 -8.97 14.66
C ALA A 65 9.16 -9.28 16.07
N GLU A 66 10.48 -9.41 16.25
CA GLU A 66 11.09 -9.57 17.59
C GLU A 66 10.78 -8.35 18.47
N LEU A 67 10.93 -7.14 17.92
CA LEU A 67 10.59 -5.91 18.65
C LEU A 67 9.10 -5.80 18.98
N VAL A 68 8.20 -6.31 18.13
CA VAL A 68 6.76 -6.36 18.42
C VAL A 68 6.49 -7.30 19.60
N ALA A 69 7.19 -8.43 19.67
CA ALA A 69 7.09 -9.34 20.82
C ALA A 69 7.65 -8.69 22.10
N GLU A 70 8.80 -8.02 22.01
CA GLU A 70 9.41 -7.27 23.13
C GLU A 70 8.50 -6.13 23.63
N ALA A 71 7.74 -5.50 22.73
CA ALA A 71 6.78 -4.45 23.05
C ALA A 71 5.51 -4.96 23.78
N GLY A 72 5.34 -6.27 23.95
CA GLY A 72 4.25 -6.86 24.72
C GLY A 72 2.94 -7.05 23.95
N PHE A 73 2.97 -7.08 22.62
CA PHE A 73 1.79 -7.43 21.84
C PHE A 73 1.36 -8.88 22.14
N PRO A 74 0.05 -9.17 22.24
CA PRO A 74 -0.41 -10.53 22.45
C PRO A 74 0.08 -11.48 21.35
N PRO A 75 0.45 -12.74 21.68
CA PRO A 75 0.84 -13.73 20.69
C PRO A 75 -0.22 -13.88 19.59
N GLY A 76 0.22 -13.92 18.33
CA GLY A 76 -0.66 -14.09 17.17
C GLY A 76 -1.23 -12.79 16.60
N VAL A 77 -1.06 -11.62 17.24
CA VAL A 77 -1.54 -10.34 16.70
C VAL A 77 -0.78 -9.93 15.44
N SER A 78 0.53 -10.19 15.39
CA SER A 78 1.36 -9.94 14.22
C SER A 78 2.28 -11.13 13.99
N ASN A 79 2.09 -11.82 12.87
CA ASN A 79 2.89 -12.98 12.47
C ASN A 79 3.66 -12.64 11.21
N VAL A 80 4.89 -13.13 11.09
CA VAL A 80 5.71 -12.96 9.89
C VAL A 80 6.02 -14.31 9.27
N VAL A 81 5.73 -14.46 7.98
CA VAL A 81 6.05 -15.66 7.19
C VAL A 81 6.86 -15.27 5.96
N THR A 82 8.04 -15.87 5.82
CA THR A 82 8.92 -15.68 4.67
C THR A 82 8.65 -16.73 3.59
N GLY A 83 9.10 -16.44 2.36
CA GLY A 83 8.93 -17.34 1.21
C GLY A 83 8.82 -16.55 -0.09
N TYR A 84 8.51 -17.20 -1.19
CA TYR A 84 8.31 -16.54 -2.48
C TYR A 84 6.89 -16.01 -2.66
N GLY A 85 6.70 -15.05 -3.57
CA GLY A 85 5.39 -14.47 -3.86
C GLY A 85 4.39 -15.50 -4.42
N ALA A 86 4.85 -16.33 -5.36
CA ALA A 86 4.02 -17.35 -6.01
C ALA A 86 3.57 -18.49 -5.09
N GLU A 87 4.28 -18.69 -3.97
CA GLU A 87 4.01 -19.76 -3.01
C GLU A 87 3.35 -19.18 -1.76
N ALA A 88 4.15 -18.64 -0.84
CA ALA A 88 3.66 -18.09 0.43
C ALA A 88 2.68 -16.93 0.24
N GLY A 89 2.91 -16.05 -0.73
CA GLY A 89 2.00 -14.94 -1.02
C GLY A 89 0.65 -15.41 -1.55
N ALA A 90 0.65 -16.32 -2.53
CA ALA A 90 -0.57 -16.89 -3.08
C ALA A 90 -1.34 -17.71 -2.05
N ALA A 91 -0.65 -18.48 -1.20
CA ALA A 91 -1.28 -19.24 -0.13
C ALA A 91 -2.04 -18.33 0.85
N LEU A 92 -1.46 -17.19 1.23
CA LEU A 92 -2.12 -16.21 2.10
C LEU A 92 -3.38 -15.61 1.46
N VAL A 93 -3.32 -15.25 0.17
CA VAL A 93 -4.49 -14.71 -0.53
C VAL A 93 -5.62 -15.73 -0.61
N HIS A 94 -5.30 -17.01 -0.79
CA HIS A 94 -6.29 -18.09 -0.87
C HIS A 94 -6.80 -18.58 0.49
N HIS A 95 -6.15 -18.24 1.61
CA HIS A 95 -6.51 -18.78 2.91
C HIS A 95 -7.89 -18.30 3.39
N PRO A 96 -8.85 -19.19 3.73
CA PRO A 96 -10.23 -18.81 4.01
C PRO A 96 -10.38 -17.84 5.19
N ASP A 97 -9.53 -17.95 6.20
CA ASP A 97 -9.59 -17.10 7.40
C ASP A 97 -9.00 -15.69 7.21
N VAL A 98 -8.40 -15.40 6.05
CA VAL A 98 -7.93 -14.05 5.73
C VAL A 98 -9.10 -13.20 5.27
N ALA A 99 -9.46 -12.21 6.08
CA ALA A 99 -10.58 -11.32 5.82
C ALA A 99 -10.23 -10.20 4.81
N LYS A 100 -8.96 -9.76 4.76
CA LYS A 100 -8.50 -8.67 3.87
C LYS A 100 -7.10 -8.92 3.35
N VAL A 101 -6.84 -8.48 2.12
CA VAL A 101 -5.50 -8.48 1.52
C VAL A 101 -4.99 -7.05 1.34
N THR A 102 -3.75 -6.79 1.74
CA THR A 102 -3.05 -5.54 1.45
C THR A 102 -1.72 -5.83 0.79
N PHE A 103 -1.50 -5.27 -0.40
CA PHE A 103 -0.33 -5.56 -1.23
C PHE A 103 0.31 -4.25 -1.68
N THR A 104 1.64 -4.19 -1.63
CA THR A 104 2.40 -3.12 -2.27
C THR A 104 3.48 -3.74 -3.15
N GLY A 105 3.52 -3.37 -4.43
CA GLY A 105 4.48 -3.95 -5.37
C GLY A 105 4.12 -3.77 -6.84
N GLY A 106 4.55 -4.73 -7.68
CA GLY A 106 4.36 -4.68 -9.13
C GLY A 106 2.89 -4.83 -9.55
N VAL A 107 2.52 -4.14 -10.65
CA VAL A 107 1.15 -4.11 -11.17
C VAL A 107 0.63 -5.51 -11.52
N ASP A 108 1.45 -6.34 -12.19
CA ASP A 108 1.01 -7.67 -12.63
C ASP A 108 0.77 -8.62 -11.46
N THR A 109 1.63 -8.58 -10.44
CA THR A 109 1.43 -9.33 -9.20
C THR A 109 0.19 -8.83 -8.44
N GLY A 110 -0.01 -7.51 -8.40
CA GLY A 110 -1.20 -6.90 -7.78
C GLY A 110 -2.50 -7.33 -8.46
N LYS A 111 -2.53 -7.37 -9.80
CA LYS A 111 -3.67 -7.88 -10.58
C LYS A 111 -3.99 -9.33 -10.25
N ARG A 112 -2.96 -10.19 -10.19
CA ARG A 112 -3.14 -11.61 -9.81
C ARG A 112 -3.69 -11.75 -8.39
N ALA A 113 -3.10 -11.03 -7.43
CA ALA A 113 -3.58 -11.03 -6.05
C ALA A 113 -5.05 -10.56 -5.95
N TYR A 114 -5.43 -9.56 -6.73
CA TYR A 114 -6.82 -9.08 -6.79
C TYR A 114 -7.78 -10.12 -7.37
N GLN A 115 -7.39 -10.78 -8.46
CA GLN A 115 -8.18 -11.85 -9.08
C GLN A 115 -8.39 -13.03 -8.11
N ASP A 116 -7.36 -13.41 -7.37
CA ASP A 116 -7.45 -14.49 -6.39
C ASP A 116 -8.29 -14.10 -5.16
N ALA A 117 -8.13 -12.87 -4.67
CA ALA A 117 -8.93 -12.34 -3.56
C ALA A 117 -10.42 -12.23 -3.92
N ALA A 118 -10.74 -11.86 -5.17
CA ALA A 118 -12.10 -11.73 -5.66
C ALA A 118 -12.87 -13.06 -5.64
N LYS A 119 -12.20 -14.21 -5.78
CA LYS A 119 -12.83 -15.54 -5.67
C LYS A 119 -13.51 -15.78 -4.32
N GLN A 120 -13.06 -15.06 -3.28
CA GLN A 120 -13.58 -15.13 -1.92
C GLN A 120 -14.16 -13.79 -1.44
N MET A 121 -14.38 -12.84 -2.37
CA MET A 121 -14.91 -11.50 -2.07
C MET A 121 -14.12 -10.72 -1.00
N LYS A 122 -12.81 -10.97 -0.89
CA LYS A 122 -11.96 -10.31 0.08
C LYS A 122 -11.68 -8.86 -0.35
N PRO A 123 -11.89 -7.86 0.53
CA PRO A 123 -11.44 -6.51 0.28
C PRO A 123 -9.93 -6.44 0.05
N CYS A 124 -9.51 -5.64 -0.93
CA CYS A 124 -8.11 -5.45 -1.27
C CYS A 124 -7.69 -3.98 -1.14
N THR A 125 -6.47 -3.74 -0.64
CA THR A 125 -5.79 -2.46 -0.74
C THR A 125 -4.49 -2.68 -1.52
N LEU A 126 -4.36 -2.04 -2.69
CA LEU A 126 -3.26 -2.28 -3.62
C LEU A 126 -2.53 -0.98 -3.91
N GLU A 127 -1.30 -0.89 -3.43
CA GLU A 127 -0.38 0.21 -3.76
C GLU A 127 0.58 -0.28 -4.85
N LEU A 128 0.32 0.09 -6.09
CA LEU A 128 1.01 -0.44 -7.25
C LEU A 128 1.96 0.60 -7.85
N GLY A 129 2.79 0.14 -8.79
CA GLY A 129 3.69 1.01 -9.52
C GLY A 129 2.95 2.16 -10.21
N GLY A 130 3.53 3.35 -10.12
CA GLY A 130 3.07 4.55 -10.81
C GLY A 130 4.20 5.23 -11.57
N LYS A 131 3.83 6.19 -12.44
CA LYS A 131 4.77 7.07 -13.14
C LYS A 131 4.38 8.52 -12.88
N SER A 132 4.46 8.90 -11.62
CA SER A 132 3.99 10.19 -11.12
C SER A 132 4.75 11.35 -11.77
N PRO A 133 4.10 12.25 -12.51
CA PRO A 133 4.77 13.38 -13.13
C PRO A 133 5.14 14.44 -12.09
N ASN A 134 6.31 15.05 -12.22
CA ASN A 134 6.65 16.29 -11.51
C ASN A 134 6.52 17.47 -12.47
N ILE A 135 5.46 18.28 -12.30
CA ILE A 135 5.08 19.40 -13.16
C ILE A 135 5.55 20.72 -12.53
N VAL A 136 6.35 21.49 -13.25
CA VAL A 136 6.90 22.79 -12.81
C VAL A 136 6.40 23.89 -13.74
N PHE A 137 5.61 24.82 -13.20
CA PHE A 137 5.08 25.96 -13.95
C PHE A 137 6.09 27.11 -14.05
N GLY A 138 5.86 28.04 -14.98
CA GLY A 138 6.80 29.15 -15.25
C GLY A 138 6.93 30.18 -14.13
N ASP A 139 5.97 30.21 -13.21
CA ASP A 139 5.92 31.04 -12.00
C ASP A 139 6.40 30.29 -10.75
N ALA A 140 6.88 29.05 -10.88
CA ALA A 140 7.35 28.25 -9.76
C ALA A 140 8.73 28.73 -9.27
N ASP A 141 8.92 28.69 -7.95
CA ASP A 141 10.24 28.80 -7.33
C ASP A 141 11.10 27.59 -7.73
N LEU A 142 12.11 27.85 -8.57
CA LEU A 142 12.96 26.82 -9.15
C LEU A 142 13.85 26.13 -8.11
N ASP A 143 14.31 26.83 -7.08
CA ASP A 143 15.17 26.22 -6.05
C ASP A 143 14.38 25.19 -5.24
N ASN A 144 13.12 25.50 -4.93
CA ASN A 144 12.22 24.57 -4.27
C ASN A 144 11.78 23.44 -5.21
N ALA A 145 11.50 23.74 -6.49
CA ALA A 145 11.15 22.72 -7.47
C ALA A 145 12.27 21.68 -7.68
N VAL A 146 13.53 22.12 -7.75
CA VAL A 146 14.69 21.24 -7.88
C VAL A 146 14.86 20.35 -6.65
N LYS A 147 14.78 20.92 -5.43
CA LYS A 147 14.84 20.14 -4.19
C LYS A 147 13.75 19.07 -4.14
N GLY A 148 12.52 19.44 -4.49
CA GLY A 148 11.39 18.52 -4.56
C GLY A 148 11.59 17.40 -5.59
N ALA A 149 12.09 17.74 -6.79
CA ALA A 149 12.37 16.75 -7.84
C ALA A 149 13.46 15.76 -7.44
N VAL A 150 14.53 16.21 -6.78
CA VAL A 150 15.61 15.35 -6.30
C VAL A 150 15.12 14.44 -5.16
N ALA A 151 14.32 14.98 -4.24
CA ALA A 151 13.77 14.21 -3.13
C ALA A 151 12.77 13.14 -3.61
N GLY A 152 11.84 13.49 -4.49
CA GLY A 152 10.76 12.61 -4.95
C GLY A 152 11.24 11.39 -5.75
N ARG A 153 12.40 11.48 -6.42
CA ARG A 153 12.95 10.38 -7.25
C ARG A 153 13.13 9.09 -6.44
N ARG A 154 13.36 9.20 -5.12
CA ARG A 154 13.70 8.06 -4.26
C ARG A 154 12.50 7.26 -3.75
N THR A 155 11.27 7.78 -3.81
CA THR A 155 10.13 7.23 -3.07
C THR A 155 9.05 6.57 -3.94
N CYS A 156 9.38 6.18 -5.18
CA CYS A 156 8.41 5.73 -6.19
C CYS A 156 7.38 6.80 -6.59
N ALA A 157 7.53 8.04 -6.09
CA ALA A 157 6.54 9.09 -6.20
C ALA A 157 6.81 10.11 -7.32
N THR A 158 7.92 10.02 -8.07
CA THR A 158 8.15 10.96 -9.20
C THR A 158 9.03 10.41 -10.33
N PHE A 159 8.62 10.71 -11.56
CA PHE A 159 9.44 10.86 -12.77
C PHE A 159 9.25 12.30 -13.29
N THR A 160 10.34 12.97 -13.66
CA THR A 160 10.30 14.41 -14.01
C THR A 160 9.67 14.65 -15.39
N VAL A 161 8.60 15.45 -15.45
CA VAL A 161 8.03 15.96 -16.72
C VAL A 161 7.87 17.48 -16.56
N VAL A 162 8.88 18.22 -17.01
CA VAL A 162 8.81 19.69 -17.00
C VAL A 162 7.86 20.13 -18.11
N VAL A 163 6.68 20.67 -17.75
CA VAL A 163 5.77 21.31 -18.70
C VAL A 163 5.93 22.82 -18.55
N THR A 164 6.68 23.42 -19.46
CA THR A 164 6.74 24.88 -19.59
C THR A 164 5.50 25.39 -20.36
N PRO A 165 4.98 26.60 -20.07
CA PRO A 165 3.81 27.18 -20.76
C PRO A 165 4.05 27.57 -22.23
N SER A 166 5.14 27.14 -22.84
CA SER A 166 5.57 27.59 -24.16
C SER A 166 5.94 26.38 -25.00
N ILE A 167 5.06 26.03 -25.95
CA ILE A 167 5.53 25.47 -27.22
C ILE A 167 6.50 26.49 -27.83
N ARG A 168 7.79 26.35 -27.50
CA ARG A 168 8.95 26.71 -28.32
C ARG A 168 10.03 25.70 -27.97
N THR A 169 10.08 24.65 -28.75
CA THR A 169 11.24 23.77 -28.85
C THR A 169 12.49 24.60 -29.15
N THR A 170 13.65 24.10 -28.70
CA THR A 170 15.02 24.55 -29.00
C THR A 170 15.53 25.80 -28.28
N SER A 171 16.23 25.58 -27.16
CA SER A 171 17.42 26.37 -26.79
C SER A 171 18.33 25.69 -25.76
N TRP A 172 17.83 24.73 -24.97
CA TRP A 172 18.62 24.06 -23.91
C TRP A 172 19.41 22.81 -24.33
N LEU A 173 19.29 22.34 -25.57
CA LEU A 173 20.03 21.17 -26.10
C LEU A 173 21.22 21.55 -27.02
N GLN A 174 21.61 22.82 -27.08
CA GLN A 174 22.69 23.29 -27.98
C GLN A 174 23.96 23.80 -27.27
N SER A 175 24.11 23.54 -25.98
CA SER A 175 25.35 23.89 -25.27
C SER A 175 25.71 22.81 -24.26
N ASN A 176 26.30 21.73 -24.78
CA ASN A 176 27.52 21.05 -24.31
C ASN A 176 27.80 19.84 -25.19
#